data_AF-A0A7J7Q7Z7-F1
#
_entry.id   AF-A0A7J7Q7Z7-F1
#
_cell.length_a   1.000
_cell.length_b   1.000
_cell.length_c   1.000
_cell.angle_alpha   90.00
_cell.angle_beta   90.00
_cell.angle_gamma   90.00
#
_symmetry.space_group_name_H-M   'P 1'
#
loop_
_entity.id
_entity.type
_entity.pdbx_description
1 polymer ?
#
loop_
_entity_poly.entity_id
_entity_poly.type
_entity_poly.pdbx_seq_one_letter_code
_entity_poly.pdbx_strand_id
1 'polypeptide(L)'
;MNAPVDEGAEERKGGAGEIAKMLLSAGDSQVAFLCHVPKALQEATAGFSIKEWVEAVAKAANAEVVSESEEVVKLVAKGDPSKELFPLKMRDAAQAAGFAYIKSKGLIPEDDSDDYIPEVPEDW
;
A
#
# COMPACT_ATOMS: atom_id res chain seq x y z
N MET A 1 -2.91 10.32 10.48
CA MET A 1 -2.32 10.15 9.13
C MET A 1 -2.72 11.26 8.17
N ASN A 2 -4.00 11.56 7.97
CA ASN A 2 -4.42 12.63 7.05
C ASN A 2 -4.64 14.01 7.71
N ALA A 3 -4.47 14.11 9.03
CA ALA A 3 -4.50 15.40 9.72
C ALA A 3 -3.33 16.28 9.22
N PRO A 4 -3.52 17.61 9.12
CA PRO A 4 -2.41 18.53 8.84
C PRO A 4 -1.30 18.35 9.87
N VAL A 5 -0.05 18.57 9.44
CA VAL A 5 1.09 18.51 10.36
C VAL A 5 0.99 19.66 11.34
N ASP A 6 1.19 19.37 12.63
CA ASP A 6 1.42 20.41 13.62
C ASP A 6 2.91 20.76 13.61
N GLU A 7 3.24 21.94 13.09
CA GLU A 7 4.64 22.36 12.89
C GLU A 7 5.40 22.59 14.21
N GLY A 8 4.67 22.79 15.32
CA GLY A 8 5.22 23.05 16.65
C GLY A 8 5.43 21.81 17.51
N ALA A 9 4.94 20.64 17.09
CA ALA A 9 5.08 19.40 17.86
C ALA A 9 6.46 18.74 17.65
N GLU A 10 7.13 18.36 18.74
CA GLU A 10 8.39 17.59 18.72
C GLU A 10 8.20 16.24 18.00
N GLU A 11 7.05 15.59 18.19
CA GLU A 11 6.63 14.43 17.39
C GLU A 11 5.70 14.89 16.26
N ARG A 12 6.28 15.18 15.09
CA ARG A 12 5.52 15.53 13.89
C ARG A 12 4.68 14.33 13.42
N LYS A 13 3.37 14.40 13.66
CA LYS A 13 2.37 13.40 13.23
C LYS A 13 1.37 14.08 12.29
N GLY A 14 1.14 13.52 11.10
CA GLY A 14 0.22 14.11 10.11
C GLY A 14 0.83 14.21 8.71
N GLY A 15 0.21 14.98 7.82
CA GLY A 15 0.76 15.36 6.52
C GLY A 15 0.60 14.33 5.39
N ALA A 16 0.14 13.11 5.67
CA ALA A 16 0.01 12.09 4.63
C ALA A 16 -1.27 12.23 3.78
N GLY A 17 -2.04 13.32 3.93
CA GLY A 17 -3.31 13.53 3.23
C GLY A 17 -3.19 13.53 1.70
N GLU A 18 -2.02 13.89 1.19
CA GLU A 18 -1.74 13.97 -0.25
C GLU A 18 -1.06 12.71 -0.80
N ILE A 19 -0.87 11.68 0.04
CA ILE A 19 -0.16 10.45 -0.33
C ILE A 19 -1.16 9.31 -0.55
N ALA A 20 -1.05 8.66 -1.70
CA ALA A 20 -1.73 7.39 -1.97
C ALA A 20 -1.20 6.30 -1.03
N LYS A 21 -2.10 5.64 -0.31
CA LYS A 21 -1.75 4.62 0.68
C LYS A 21 -2.77 3.50 0.71
N MET A 22 -2.30 2.30 1.00
CA MET A 22 -3.16 1.16 1.31
C MET A 22 -2.72 0.56 2.63
N LEU A 23 -3.64 0.51 3.58
CA LEU A 23 -3.42 -0.05 4.90
C LEU A 23 -3.99 -1.47 4.93
N LEU A 24 -3.18 -2.42 5.35
CA LEU A 24 -3.55 -3.83 5.47
C LEU A 24 -3.52 -4.21 6.94
N SER A 25 -4.60 -4.82 7.42
CA SER A 25 -4.70 -5.34 8.79
C SER A 25 -5.13 -6.79 8.74
N ALA A 26 -4.20 -7.71 9.00
CA ALA A 26 -4.48 -9.13 9.11
C ALA A 26 -4.79 -9.51 10.55
N GLY A 27 -5.97 -10.07 10.79
CA GLY A 27 -6.33 -10.76 12.03
C GLY A 27 -6.34 -12.28 11.82
N ASP A 28 -6.83 -13.02 12.81
CA ASP A 28 -6.84 -14.49 12.78
C ASP A 28 -7.80 -15.07 11.72
N SER A 29 -8.88 -14.36 11.41
CA SER A 29 -9.94 -14.87 10.51
C SER A 29 -10.06 -14.10 9.20
N GLN A 30 -9.50 -12.90 9.09
CA GLN A 30 -9.67 -12.05 7.91
C GLN A 30 -8.57 -11.00 7.78
N VAL A 31 -8.43 -10.45 6.57
CA VAL A 31 -7.61 -9.27 6.29
C VAL A 31 -8.53 -8.13 5.88
N ALA A 32 -8.42 -7.01 6.57
CA ALA A 32 -9.09 -5.77 6.18
C ALA A 32 -8.11 -4.87 5.41
N PHE A 33 -8.61 -4.24 4.36
CA PHE A 33 -7.86 -3.32 3.52
C PHE A 33 -8.57 -1.97 3.51
N LEU A 34 -7.79 -0.90 3.70
CA LEU A 34 -8.23 0.47 3.55
C LEU A 34 -7.31 1.17 2.55
N CYS A 35 -7.77 1.32 1.32
CA CYS A 35 -7.11 2.09 0.29
C CYS A 35 -7.58 3.53 0.36
N HIS A 36 -6.63 4.47 0.32
CA HIS A 36 -6.91 5.89 0.20
C HIS A 36 -6.01 6.48 -0.90
N VAL A 37 -6.62 7.08 -1.90
CA VAL A 37 -5.92 7.79 -2.96
C VAL A 37 -6.59 9.16 -3.13
N PRO A 38 -5.87 10.26 -2.89
CA PRO A 38 -6.41 11.60 -3.07
C PRO A 38 -6.84 11.83 -4.52
N LYS A 39 -7.98 12.49 -4.72
CA LYS A 39 -8.51 12.75 -6.07
C LYS A 39 -7.50 13.51 -6.95
N ALA A 40 -6.85 14.53 -6.38
CA ALA A 40 -5.82 15.31 -7.06
C ALA A 40 -4.65 14.45 -7.57
N LEU A 41 -4.27 13.40 -6.83
CA LEU A 41 -3.17 12.51 -7.22
C LEU A 41 -3.60 11.56 -8.35
N GLN A 42 -4.87 11.13 -8.37
CA GLN A 42 -5.42 10.35 -9.49
C GLN A 42 -5.48 11.18 -10.78
N GLU A 43 -5.81 12.47 -10.67
CA GLU A 43 -5.86 13.38 -11.82
C GLU A 43 -4.46 13.78 -12.32
N ALA A 44 -3.50 13.96 -11.41
CA ALA A 44 -2.12 14.31 -11.76
C ALA A 44 -1.32 13.13 -12.33
N THR A 45 -1.69 11.89 -12.01
CA THR A 45 -0.93 10.69 -12.37
C THR A 45 -1.60 9.96 -13.53
N ALA A 46 -1.22 10.34 -14.75
CA ALA A 46 -1.75 9.71 -15.96
C ALA A 46 -1.49 8.19 -15.96
N GLY A 47 -2.56 7.39 -16.05
CA GLY A 47 -2.48 5.93 -16.09
C GLY A 47 -2.52 5.24 -14.73
N PHE A 48 -2.69 5.97 -13.62
CA PHE A 48 -2.97 5.38 -12.31
C PHE A 48 -4.45 5.53 -11.96
N SER A 49 -5.07 4.44 -11.48
CA SER A 49 -6.45 4.49 -10.97
C SER A 49 -6.55 3.70 -9.67
N ILE A 50 -7.25 4.26 -8.68
CA ILE A 50 -7.56 3.55 -7.44
C ILE A 50 -8.27 2.22 -7.72
N LYS A 51 -9.13 2.17 -8.76
CA LYS A 51 -9.88 0.97 -9.13
C LYS A 51 -8.96 -0.14 -9.64
N GLU A 52 -8.06 0.17 -10.54
CA GLU A 52 -7.09 -0.79 -11.07
C GLU A 52 -6.14 -1.29 -9.97
N TRP A 53 -5.66 -0.39 -9.11
CA TRP A 53 -4.77 -0.77 -8.01
C TRP A 53 -5.47 -1.69 -7.00
N VAL A 54 -6.71 -1.34 -6.62
CA VAL A 54 -7.54 -2.15 -5.74
C VAL A 54 -7.87 -3.49 -6.39
N GLU A 55 -8.17 -3.55 -7.68
CA GLU A 55 -8.49 -4.78 -8.38
C GLU A 55 -7.30 -5.75 -8.41
N ALA A 56 -6.08 -5.25 -8.65
CA ALA A 56 -4.86 -6.04 -8.59
C ALA A 56 -4.67 -6.67 -7.20
N VAL A 57 -4.90 -5.88 -6.15
CA VAL A 57 -4.81 -6.34 -4.75
C VAL A 57 -5.93 -7.33 -4.40
N ALA A 58 -7.16 -7.04 -4.81
CA ALA A 58 -8.32 -7.88 -4.55
C ALA A 58 -8.18 -9.26 -5.17
N LYS A 59 -7.68 -9.33 -6.41
CA LYS A 59 -7.40 -10.59 -7.11
C LYS A 59 -6.33 -11.41 -6.40
N ALA A 60 -5.26 -10.77 -5.93
CA ALA A 60 -4.16 -11.48 -5.25
C ALA A 60 -4.54 -11.99 -3.85
N ALA A 61 -5.33 -11.22 -3.10
CA ALA A 61 -5.76 -11.60 -1.75
C ALA A 61 -7.12 -12.30 -1.68
N ASN A 62 -7.78 -12.55 -2.83
CA ASN A 62 -9.15 -13.05 -2.88
C ASN A 62 -10.11 -12.21 -2.01
N ALA A 63 -9.97 -10.88 -2.09
CA ALA A 63 -10.70 -9.93 -1.27
C ALA A 63 -11.99 -9.46 -1.96
N GLU A 64 -13.04 -9.25 -1.17
CA GLU A 64 -14.30 -8.62 -1.58
C GLU A 64 -14.27 -7.12 -1.26
N VAL A 65 -14.75 -6.28 -2.20
CA VAL A 65 -14.92 -4.83 -1.96
C VAL A 65 -16.17 -4.63 -1.10
N VAL A 66 -15.99 -4.05 0.08
CA VAL A 66 -17.08 -3.79 1.04
C VAL A 66 -17.68 -2.40 0.85
N SER A 67 -16.86 -1.44 0.43
CA SER A 67 -17.29 -0.06 0.18
C SER A 67 -16.32 0.62 -0.77
N GLU A 68 -16.84 1.32 -1.77
CA GLU A 68 -16.07 2.18 -2.67
C GLU A 68 -16.55 3.63 -2.59
N SER A 69 -15.60 4.55 -2.65
CA SER A 69 -15.80 5.99 -2.75
C SER A 69 -14.69 6.55 -3.64
N GLU A 70 -14.82 7.80 -4.12
CA GLU A 70 -13.86 8.39 -5.07
C GLU A 70 -12.40 8.37 -4.57
N GLU A 71 -12.21 8.52 -3.26
CA GLU A 71 -10.87 8.63 -2.65
C GLU A 71 -10.54 7.49 -1.68
N VAL A 72 -11.50 6.63 -1.36
CA VAL A 72 -11.35 5.58 -0.34
C VAL A 72 -12.06 4.31 -0.79
N VAL A 73 -11.35 3.18 -0.74
CA VAL A 73 -11.93 1.86 -1.02
C VAL A 73 -11.58 0.91 0.11
N LYS A 74 -12.58 0.18 0.59
CA LYS A 74 -12.45 -0.81 1.66
C LYS A 74 -12.65 -2.21 1.10
N LEU A 75 -11.75 -3.12 1.45
CA LEU A 75 -11.86 -4.52 1.09
C LEU A 75 -11.73 -5.42 2.32
N VAL A 76 -12.27 -6.63 2.21
CA VAL A 76 -12.10 -7.68 3.21
C VAL A 76 -11.75 -8.98 2.49
N ALA A 77 -10.69 -9.66 2.91
CA ALA A 77 -10.40 -11.04 2.51
C ALA A 77 -10.67 -11.96 3.68
N LYS A 78 -11.62 -12.88 3.55
CA LYS A 78 -11.92 -13.88 4.58
C LYS A 78 -10.97 -15.05 4.45
N GLY A 79 -10.34 -15.42 5.56
CA GLY A 79 -9.54 -16.62 5.67
C GLY A 79 -10.41 -17.87 5.57
N ASP A 80 -9.92 -18.85 4.84
CA ASP A 80 -10.55 -20.16 4.72
C ASP A 80 -9.45 -21.23 4.74
N PRO A 81 -9.20 -21.87 5.89
CA PRO A 81 -8.15 -22.87 6.01
C PRO A 81 -8.41 -24.12 5.15
N SER A 82 -9.67 -24.41 4.80
CA SER A 82 -10.03 -25.52 3.92
C SER A 82 -9.64 -25.28 2.46
N LYS A 83 -9.49 -24.00 2.07
CA LYS A 83 -9.03 -23.58 0.75
C LYS A 83 -7.60 -23.04 0.76
N GLU A 84 -6.85 -23.29 1.84
CA GLU A 84 -5.49 -22.78 2.06
C GLU A 84 -5.38 -21.24 2.05
N LEU A 85 -6.49 -20.55 2.28
CA LEU A 85 -6.57 -19.09 2.34
C LEU A 85 -6.26 -18.62 3.76
N PHE A 86 -4.98 -18.41 4.04
CA PHE A 86 -4.52 -17.90 5.34
C PHE A 86 -4.41 -16.37 5.33
N PRO A 87 -5.01 -15.64 6.30
CA PRO A 87 -4.96 -14.18 6.36
C PRO A 87 -3.55 -13.59 6.21
N LEU A 88 -2.56 -14.19 6.85
CA LEU A 88 -1.18 -13.73 6.76
C LEU A 88 -0.60 -13.86 5.33
N LYS A 89 -0.88 -14.98 4.65
CA LYS A 89 -0.45 -15.20 3.26
C LYS A 89 -1.18 -14.27 2.29
N MET A 90 -2.48 -14.06 2.51
CA MET A 90 -3.29 -13.15 1.68
C MET A 90 -2.83 -11.70 1.82
N ARG A 91 -2.45 -11.26 3.03
CA ARG A 91 -1.83 -9.95 3.26
C ARG A 91 -0.53 -9.80 2.47
N ASP A 92 0.34 -10.80 2.52
CA ASP A 92 1.62 -10.80 1.82
C ASP A 92 1.44 -10.74 0.30
N ALA A 93 0.54 -11.57 -0.23
CA ALA A 93 0.17 -11.58 -1.65
C ALA A 93 -0.42 -10.22 -2.10
N ALA A 94 -1.30 -9.62 -1.30
CA ALA A 94 -1.83 -8.29 -1.58
C ALA A 94 -0.75 -7.21 -1.59
N GLN A 95 0.17 -7.23 -0.62
CA GLN A 95 1.27 -6.27 -0.55
C GLN A 95 2.17 -6.38 -1.77
N ALA A 96 2.55 -7.60 -2.16
CA ALA A 96 3.37 -7.85 -3.35
C ALA A 96 2.66 -7.40 -4.64
N ALA A 97 1.38 -7.74 -4.81
CA ALA A 97 0.61 -7.35 -5.99
C ALA A 97 0.38 -5.83 -6.09
N GLY A 98 0.07 -5.19 -4.95
CA GLY A 98 -0.10 -3.75 -4.87
C GLY A 98 1.19 -3.00 -5.23
N PHE A 99 2.34 -3.49 -4.74
CA PHE A 99 3.64 -2.92 -5.06
C PHE A 99 4.01 -3.14 -6.53
N ALA A 100 3.79 -4.35 -7.07
CA ALA A 100 4.05 -4.66 -8.47
C ALA A 100 3.23 -3.79 -9.43
N TYR A 101 1.97 -3.49 -9.10
CA TYR A 101 1.15 -2.56 -9.86
C TYR A 101 1.76 -1.15 -9.90
N ILE A 102 2.12 -0.59 -8.74
CA ILE A 102 2.73 0.75 -8.65
C ILE A 102 4.05 0.79 -9.42
N LYS A 103 4.89 -0.25 -9.27
CA LYS A 103 6.15 -0.40 -10.00
C LYS A 103 5.93 -0.45 -11.52
N SER A 104 4.94 -1.21 -11.98
CA SER A 104 4.60 -1.30 -13.41
C SER A 104 4.11 0.02 -14.00
N LYS A 105 3.62 0.95 -13.17
CA LYS A 105 3.22 2.30 -13.60
C LYS A 105 4.38 3.30 -13.56
N GLY A 106 5.59 2.87 -13.20
CA GLY A 106 6.77 3.75 -13.09
C GLY A 106 6.68 4.76 -11.95
N LEU A 107 5.82 4.50 -10.95
CA LEU A 107 5.59 5.40 -9.81
C LEU A 107 6.51 5.12 -8.63
N ILE A 108 7.43 4.17 -8.80
CA ILE A 108 8.50 3.90 -7.86
C ILE A 108 9.78 4.39 -8.52
N PRO A 109 10.53 5.31 -7.88
CA PRO A 109 11.82 5.73 -8.41
C PRO A 109 12.71 4.50 -8.62
N GLU A 110 13.41 4.47 -9.74
CA GLU A 110 14.45 3.48 -9.97
C GLU A 110 15.57 3.72 -8.95
N ASP A 111 16.11 2.63 -8.41
CA ASP A 111 17.19 2.70 -7.44
C ASP A 111 18.47 3.11 -8.17
N ASP A 112 18.71 4.42 -8.26
CA ASP A 112 19.95 5.03 -8.75
C ASP A 112 20.89 5.39 -7.58
N SER A 113 20.71 4.71 -6.43
CA SER A 113 21.66 4.82 -5.33
C SER A 113 22.79 3.82 -5.57
N ASP A 114 23.88 4.31 -6.16
CA ASP A 114 25.20 3.71 -5.96
C ASP A 114 25.46 3.77 -4.44
N ASP A 115 25.05 2.72 -3.72
CA ASP A 115 25.39 2.48 -2.33
C ASP A 115 26.92 2.41 -2.24
N TYR A 116 27.56 3.57 -2.11
CA TYR A 116 28.96 3.69 -1.76
C TYR A 116 29.11 3.12 -0.35
N ILE A 117 29.39 1.83 -0.28
CA ILE A 117 29.89 1.15 0.90
C ILE A 117 31.38 1.54 0.97
N PRO A 118 31.81 2.46 1.86
CA PRO A 118 33.23 2.71 2.04
C PRO A 118 33.88 1.40 2.45
N GLU A 119 34.88 0.98 1.68
CA GLU A 119 35.69 -0.20 1.97
C GLU A 119 36.26 -0.04 3.39
N VAL A 120 35.84 -0.91 4.31
CA VAL A 120 36.38 -0.92 5.67
C VAL A 120 37.82 -1.38 5.55
N PRO A 121 38.83 -0.60 5.98
CA PRO A 121 40.21 -1.04 5.93
C PRO A 121 40.38 -2.33 6.74
N GLU A 122 41.07 -3.33 6.18
CA GLU A 122 41.28 -4.68 6.74
C GLU A 122 42.04 -4.74 8.09
N ASP A 123 42.21 -3.63 8.81
CA ASP A 123 43.02 -3.54 10.04
C ASP A 123 42.25 -2.98 11.24
N TRP A 124 40.95 -3.29 11.37
CA TRP A 124 40.15 -3.11 12.58
C TRP A 124 39.51 -4.41 13.06
#